data_AF-A0A9X1KAU4-F1
#
_entry.id   AF-A0A9X1KAU4-F1
#
_cell.length_a   1.000
_cell.length_b   1.000
_cell.length_c   1.000
_cell.angle_alpha   90.00
_cell.angle_beta   90.00
_cell.angle_gamma   90.00
#
_symmetry.space_group_name_H-M   'P 1'
#
loop_
_entity.id
_entity.type
_entity.pdbx_description
1 polymer ?
#
loop_
_entity_poly.entity_id
_entity_poly.type
_entity_poly.pdbx_seq_one_letter_code
_entity_poly.pdbx_strand_id
1 'polypeptide(L)'
;MAYSDFSLTKFRNNFHITIKEEIDLFAAVEPIELSEKLTSTLEETTELALAINTEKARSEMIIAPILLEVRRKANYQISLFSGTDFNVDIEKGLNGYCDFVISRSKEQLTINAPIVIIVEAKNENIKGSLGQCAAAMLAAQLFNEQEGNEIKTVYGAVTTGDIWKFLKLVGAEIFIDLNNYYIKELNKILGILCQGVEG
;
A
#
# COMPACT_ATOMS: atom_id res chain seq x y z
N MET A 1 17.49 -10.16 8.70
CA MET A 1 17.09 -9.06 7.79
C MET A 1 15.57 -9.08 7.74
N ALA A 2 14.93 -7.92 7.82
CA ALA A 2 13.49 -7.75 7.73
C ALA A 2 13.14 -6.69 6.67
N TYR A 3 11.86 -6.46 6.40
CA TYR A 3 11.41 -5.45 5.44
C TYR A 3 12.03 -4.07 5.69
N SER A 4 12.12 -3.64 6.96
CA SER A 4 12.70 -2.35 7.37
C SER A 4 14.19 -2.18 7.01
N ASP A 5 14.89 -3.27 6.69
CA ASP A 5 16.31 -3.23 6.34
C ASP A 5 16.56 -2.99 4.85
N PHE A 6 15.51 -2.90 4.02
CA PHE A 6 15.61 -2.73 2.57
C PHE A 6 15.54 -1.26 2.15
N SER A 7 16.62 -0.79 1.54
CA SER A 7 16.58 0.36 0.62
C SER A 7 16.29 -0.13 -0.80
N LEU A 8 15.86 0.76 -1.71
CA LEU A 8 15.64 0.40 -3.12
C LEU A 8 16.89 -0.24 -3.76
N THR A 9 18.08 0.29 -3.49
CA THR A 9 19.35 -0.26 -3.99
C THR A 9 19.57 -1.68 -3.50
N LYS A 10 19.33 -1.94 -2.20
CA LYS A 10 19.51 -3.27 -1.61
C LYS A 10 18.46 -4.25 -2.12
N PHE A 11 17.20 -3.81 -2.23
CA PHE A 11 16.11 -4.60 -2.80
C PHE A 11 16.44 -5.04 -4.24
N ARG A 12 16.80 -4.09 -5.12
CA ARG A 12 17.23 -4.37 -6.50
C ARG A 12 18.36 -5.39 -6.56
N ASN A 13 19.42 -5.17 -5.78
CA ASN A 13 20.61 -6.01 -5.83
C ASN A 13 20.36 -7.42 -5.30
N ASN A 14 19.52 -7.57 -4.26
CA ASN A 14 19.25 -8.87 -3.64
C ASN A 14 18.30 -9.73 -4.48
N PHE A 15 17.30 -9.12 -5.11
CA PHE A 15 16.23 -9.84 -5.81
C PHE A 15 16.33 -9.79 -7.34
N HIS A 16 17.32 -9.09 -7.89
CA HIS A 16 17.50 -8.92 -9.33
C HIS A 16 16.27 -8.32 -10.03
N ILE A 17 15.50 -7.50 -9.30
CA ILE A 17 14.30 -6.81 -9.81
C ILE A 17 14.71 -5.52 -10.51
N THR A 18 14.10 -5.26 -11.67
CA THR A 18 14.28 -4.01 -12.40
C THR A 18 13.41 -2.91 -11.79
N ILE A 19 14.00 -1.78 -11.43
CA ILE A 19 13.26 -0.58 -10.98
C ILE A 19 13.05 0.33 -12.20
N LYS A 20 11.80 0.68 -12.46
CA LYS A 20 11.38 1.65 -13.47
C LYS A 20 10.72 2.84 -12.78
N GLU A 21 11.26 4.03 -13.02
CA GLU A 21 10.67 5.29 -12.54
C GLU A 21 9.81 5.87 -13.66
N GLU A 22 8.52 6.08 -13.38
CA GLU A 22 7.55 6.59 -14.36
C GLU A 22 7.03 7.96 -13.91
N ILE A 23 6.89 8.90 -14.83
CA ILE A 23 6.50 10.28 -14.50
C ILE A 23 5.08 10.32 -13.91
N ASP A 24 4.15 9.58 -14.51
CA ASP A 24 2.75 9.51 -14.07
C ASP A 24 2.21 8.10 -14.36
N LEU A 25 2.55 7.17 -13.47
CA LEU A 25 2.22 5.75 -13.63
C LEU A 25 0.69 5.51 -13.65
N PHE A 26 -0.07 6.39 -13.00
CA PHE A 26 -1.51 6.26 -12.81
C PHE A 26 -2.31 7.35 -13.52
N ALA A 27 -1.75 7.99 -14.55
CA ALA A 27 -2.39 9.06 -15.32
C ALA A 27 -3.83 8.70 -15.75
N ALA A 28 -3.99 7.49 -16.30
CA ALA A 28 -5.26 6.98 -16.84
C ALA A 28 -6.28 6.52 -15.79
N VAL A 29 -5.95 6.55 -14.49
CA VAL A 29 -6.89 6.18 -13.44
C VAL A 29 -7.88 7.31 -13.19
N GLU A 30 -9.16 7.03 -13.38
CA GLU A 30 -10.19 8.03 -13.12
C GLU A 30 -10.36 8.28 -11.61
N PRO A 31 -10.49 9.55 -11.17
CA PRO A 31 -10.81 9.86 -9.78
C PRO A 31 -12.18 9.30 -9.38
N ILE A 32 -12.30 8.83 -8.14
CA ILE A 32 -13.55 8.30 -7.59
C ILE A 32 -14.16 9.30 -6.60
N GLU A 33 -15.48 9.45 -6.65
CA GLU A 33 -16.24 10.26 -5.71
C GLU A 33 -16.21 9.69 -4.28
N LEU A 34 -15.94 10.56 -3.32
CA LEU A 34 -15.91 10.24 -1.90
C LEU A 34 -17.32 10.06 -1.36
N SER A 35 -17.49 9.13 -0.41
CA SER A 35 -18.71 9.14 0.39
C SER A 35 -18.75 10.35 1.34
N GLU A 36 -19.96 10.81 1.68
CA GLU A 36 -20.16 11.81 2.72
C GLU A 36 -19.49 11.38 4.04
N LYS A 37 -19.58 10.09 4.37
CA LYS A 37 -18.96 9.51 5.57
C LYS A 37 -17.44 9.72 5.60
N LEU A 38 -16.74 9.42 4.50
CA LEU A 38 -15.29 9.63 4.44
C LEU A 38 -14.96 11.12 4.52
N THR A 39 -15.71 11.94 3.79
CA THR A 39 -15.53 13.40 3.74
C THR A 39 -15.63 14.00 5.14
N SER A 40 -16.74 13.79 5.84
CA SER A 40 -16.94 14.32 7.20
C SER A 40 -15.92 13.79 8.20
N THR A 41 -15.49 12.53 8.06
CA THR A 41 -14.44 11.97 8.93
C THR A 41 -13.13 12.74 8.74
N LEU A 42 -12.69 12.91 7.50
CA LEU A 42 -11.39 13.53 7.23
C LEU A 42 -11.39 15.05 7.45
N GLU A 43 -12.53 15.72 7.32
CA GLU A 43 -12.68 17.13 7.72
C GLU A 43 -12.41 17.33 9.22
N GLU A 44 -12.82 16.39 10.07
CA GLU A 44 -12.56 16.43 11.51
C GLU A 44 -11.12 16.02 11.86
N THR A 45 -10.60 14.98 11.21
CA THR A 45 -9.43 14.27 11.72
C THR A 45 -8.11 14.64 11.04
N THR A 46 -8.13 15.17 9.81
CA THR A 46 -6.89 15.36 9.03
C THR A 46 -5.96 16.37 9.69
N GLU A 47 -6.42 17.60 9.95
CA GLU A 47 -5.57 18.65 10.55
C GLU A 47 -5.09 18.24 11.95
N LEU A 48 -5.95 17.57 12.73
CA LEU A 48 -5.60 17.04 14.05
C LEU A 48 -4.47 16.01 13.97
N ALA A 49 -4.57 15.04 13.06
CA ALA A 49 -3.57 14.00 12.90
C ALA A 49 -2.21 14.56 12.45
N LEU A 50 -2.24 15.55 11.54
CA LEU A 50 -1.05 16.26 11.09
C LEU A 50 -0.40 17.07 12.24
N ALA A 51 -1.22 17.71 13.08
CA ALA A 51 -0.74 18.45 14.25
C ALA A 51 -0.14 17.54 15.34
N ILE A 52 -0.71 16.37 15.56
CA ILE A 52 -0.16 15.36 16.50
C ILE A 52 1.17 14.81 15.98
N ASN A 53 1.31 14.66 14.65
CA ASN A 53 2.54 14.25 13.96
C ASN A 53 3.16 12.92 14.45
N THR A 54 2.32 11.92 14.71
CA THR A 54 2.77 10.55 14.99
C THR A 54 2.29 9.59 13.92
N GLU A 55 3.03 8.50 13.69
CA GLU A 55 2.66 7.48 12.71
C GLU A 55 1.30 6.88 13.10
N LYS A 56 1.08 6.67 14.40
CA LYS A 56 -0.18 6.16 14.94
C LYS A 56 -1.36 7.07 14.61
N ALA A 57 -1.24 8.38 14.87
CA ALA A 57 -2.30 9.33 14.56
C ALA A 57 -2.59 9.36 13.06
N ARG A 58 -1.56 9.48 12.21
CA ARG A 58 -1.72 9.48 10.73
C ARG A 58 -2.39 8.18 10.24
N SER A 59 -1.98 7.04 10.78
CA SER A 59 -2.54 5.73 10.46
C SER A 59 -4.02 5.61 10.84
N GLU A 60 -4.40 6.01 12.05
CA GLU A 60 -5.77 5.83 12.55
C GLU A 60 -6.75 6.88 12.04
N MET A 61 -6.28 8.10 11.86
CA MET A 61 -7.12 9.27 11.60
C MET A 61 -7.18 9.66 10.12
N ILE A 62 -6.24 9.21 9.29
CA ILE A 62 -6.22 9.51 7.85
C ILE A 62 -6.21 8.22 7.02
N ILE A 63 -5.19 7.38 7.20
CA ILE A 63 -4.94 6.26 6.29
C ILE A 63 -6.03 5.18 6.43
N ALA A 64 -6.33 4.73 7.66
CA ALA A 64 -7.34 3.71 7.90
C ALA A 64 -8.75 4.13 7.40
N PRO A 65 -9.25 5.36 7.64
CA PRO A 65 -10.49 5.83 7.04
C PRO A 65 -10.56 5.69 5.52
N ILE A 66 -9.47 6.03 4.81
CA ILE A 66 -9.36 5.92 3.35
C ILE A 66 -9.41 4.45 2.92
N LEU A 67 -8.62 3.58 3.56
CA LEU A 67 -8.61 2.14 3.23
C LEU A 67 -9.95 1.46 3.56
N LEU A 68 -10.65 1.92 4.59
CA LEU A 68 -12.01 1.48 4.88
C LEU A 68 -13.01 1.94 3.80
N GLU A 69 -12.81 3.08 3.14
CA GLU A 69 -13.60 3.48 1.97
C GLU A 69 -13.34 2.55 0.79
N VAL A 70 -12.07 2.22 0.50
CA VAL A 70 -11.72 1.22 -0.54
C VAL A 70 -12.48 -0.09 -0.29
N ARG A 71 -12.49 -0.57 0.96
CA ARG A 71 -13.25 -1.76 1.35
C ARG A 71 -14.75 -1.63 1.14
N ARG A 72 -15.33 -0.46 1.41
CA ARG A 72 -16.75 -0.17 1.13
C ARG A 72 -17.04 -0.18 -0.38
N LYS A 73 -16.20 0.50 -1.18
CA LYS A 73 -16.34 0.56 -2.65
C LYS A 73 -16.19 -0.82 -3.29
N ALA A 74 -15.33 -1.68 -2.73
CA ALA A 74 -15.20 -3.07 -3.13
C ALA A 74 -16.33 -3.98 -2.60
N ASN A 75 -17.48 -3.43 -2.17
CA ASN A 75 -18.62 -4.16 -1.62
C ASN A 75 -18.25 -5.18 -0.53
N TYR A 76 -17.27 -4.82 0.32
CA TYR A 76 -16.76 -5.68 1.39
C TYR A 76 -16.24 -7.05 0.91
N GLN A 77 -15.84 -7.17 -0.35
CA GLN A 77 -15.24 -8.38 -0.93
C GLN A 77 -13.73 -8.49 -0.67
N ILE A 78 -13.17 -7.54 0.07
CA ILE A 78 -11.77 -7.49 0.45
C ILE A 78 -11.62 -7.45 1.98
N SER A 79 -10.48 -7.92 2.46
CA SER A 79 -10.05 -7.83 3.85
C SER A 79 -8.94 -6.80 3.99
N LEU A 80 -8.93 -6.11 5.13
CA LEU A 80 -7.97 -5.06 5.47
C LEU A 80 -7.33 -5.42 6.79
N PHE A 81 -6.03 -5.70 6.78
CA PHE A 81 -5.25 -5.91 7.98
C PHE A 81 -4.47 -4.63 8.28
N SER A 82 -4.54 -4.17 9.52
CA SER A 82 -3.77 -3.02 9.99
C SER A 82 -2.80 -3.50 11.05
N GLY A 83 -1.52 -3.23 10.84
CA GLY A 83 -0.46 -3.50 11.79
C GLY A 83 -0.26 -4.97 12.08
N THR A 84 0.17 -5.73 11.08
CA THR A 84 0.28 -7.19 11.15
C THR A 84 1.66 -7.69 10.74
N ASP A 85 2.11 -8.78 11.37
CA ASP A 85 3.31 -9.48 10.93
C ASP A 85 2.99 -10.25 9.64
N PHE A 86 3.84 -10.07 8.63
CA PHE A 86 3.71 -10.72 7.34
C PHE A 86 5.02 -11.41 6.98
N ASN A 87 5.17 -12.66 7.41
CA ASN A 87 6.42 -13.41 7.32
C ASN A 87 6.31 -14.48 6.22
N VAL A 88 6.91 -14.23 5.05
CA VAL A 88 6.77 -15.11 3.88
C VAL A 88 8.04 -15.92 3.62
N ASP A 89 9.21 -15.28 3.62
CA ASP A 89 10.50 -15.94 3.38
C ASP A 89 11.58 -15.31 4.27
N ILE A 90 11.75 -15.86 5.47
CA ILE A 90 12.67 -15.35 6.50
C ILE A 90 14.12 -15.40 6.02
N GLU A 91 14.50 -16.44 5.27
CA GLU A 91 15.86 -16.63 4.77
C GLU A 91 16.26 -15.51 3.80
N LYS A 92 15.31 -15.07 2.95
CA LYS A 92 15.51 -13.92 2.05
C LYS A 92 15.29 -12.56 2.70
N GLY A 93 14.93 -12.53 3.97
CA GLY A 93 14.59 -11.30 4.70
C GLY A 93 13.21 -10.73 4.37
N LEU A 94 12.36 -11.49 3.67
CA LEU A 94 10.97 -11.14 3.35
C LEU A 94 10.06 -11.49 4.53
N ASN A 95 10.29 -10.78 5.63
CA ASN A 95 9.59 -10.93 6.90
C ASN A 95 9.57 -9.59 7.66
N GLY A 96 8.62 -9.48 8.58
CA GLY A 96 8.45 -8.32 9.45
C GLY A 96 7.05 -7.75 9.41
N TYR A 97 6.94 -6.55 9.95
CA TYR A 97 5.68 -5.84 10.13
C TYR A 97 5.28 -5.06 8.86
N CYS A 98 4.00 -5.10 8.52
CA CYS A 98 3.38 -4.24 7.51
C CYS A 98 2.29 -3.39 8.17
N ASP A 99 2.26 -2.09 7.85
CA ASP A 99 1.27 -1.17 8.41
C ASP A 99 -0.13 -1.48 7.90
N PHE A 100 -0.28 -1.77 6.61
CA PHE A 100 -1.53 -2.29 6.06
C PHE A 100 -1.33 -3.29 4.94
N VAL A 101 -2.18 -4.32 4.94
CA VAL A 101 -2.25 -5.35 3.90
C VAL A 101 -3.71 -5.48 3.45
N ILE A 102 -3.94 -5.48 2.14
CA ILE A 102 -5.26 -5.74 1.56
C ILE A 102 -5.23 -7.02 0.75
N SER A 103 -6.17 -7.91 1.03
CA SER A 103 -6.39 -9.13 0.28
C SER A 103 -7.75 -9.11 -0.41
N ARG A 104 -7.82 -9.69 -1.61
CA ARG A 104 -9.08 -9.95 -2.34
C ARG A 104 -9.74 -11.22 -1.82
N SER A 105 -10.02 -11.22 -0.51
CA SER A 105 -10.74 -12.25 0.22
C SER A 105 -11.66 -11.60 1.24
N LYS A 106 -12.79 -12.24 1.56
CA LYS A 106 -13.70 -11.77 2.62
C LYS A 106 -13.20 -12.09 4.02
N GLU A 107 -12.26 -13.01 4.14
CA GLU A 107 -11.77 -13.50 5.41
C GLU A 107 -10.87 -12.45 6.06
N GLN A 108 -11.28 -11.98 7.24
CA GLN A 108 -10.64 -10.89 7.98
C GLN A 108 -9.83 -11.36 9.18
N LEU A 109 -9.97 -12.63 9.57
CA LEU A 109 -9.25 -13.21 10.71
C LEU A 109 -7.88 -13.78 10.33
N THR A 110 -7.69 -14.08 9.04
CA THR A 110 -6.47 -14.66 8.49
C THR A 110 -6.13 -13.99 7.17
N ILE A 111 -4.86 -13.67 6.97
CA ILE A 111 -4.37 -13.16 5.69
C ILE A 111 -4.45 -14.29 4.67
N ASN A 112 -5.23 -14.09 3.62
CA ASN A 112 -5.43 -15.07 2.55
C ASN A 112 -4.96 -14.48 1.21
N ALA A 113 -4.61 -15.34 0.27
CA ALA A 113 -4.35 -14.91 -1.10
C ALA A 113 -5.67 -14.58 -1.82
N PRO A 114 -5.64 -13.70 -2.85
CA PRO A 114 -4.48 -12.92 -3.26
C PRO A 114 -4.37 -11.60 -2.48
N ILE A 115 -3.17 -11.32 -1.97
CA ILE A 115 -2.78 -10.01 -1.45
C ILE A 115 -2.52 -9.09 -2.65
N VAL A 116 -3.23 -7.95 -2.68
CA VAL A 116 -3.26 -7.06 -3.84
C VAL A 116 -2.66 -5.68 -3.57
N ILE A 117 -2.69 -5.22 -2.31
CA ILE A 117 -2.10 -3.92 -1.92
C ILE A 117 -1.31 -4.06 -0.63
N ILE A 118 -0.10 -3.49 -0.62
CA ILE A 118 0.69 -3.20 0.58
C ILE A 118 0.75 -1.68 0.79
N VAL A 119 0.50 -1.21 2.01
CA VAL A 119 0.68 0.20 2.37
C VAL A 119 1.60 0.33 3.55
N GLU A 120 2.66 1.12 3.38
CA GLU A 120 3.61 1.47 4.43
C GLU A 120 3.39 2.93 4.86
N ALA A 121 3.04 3.12 6.13
CA ALA A 121 2.84 4.43 6.73
C ALA A 121 4.15 4.93 7.34
N LYS A 122 4.43 6.22 7.17
CA LYS A 122 5.64 6.86 7.69
C LYS A 122 5.34 8.26 8.18
N ASN A 123 6.17 8.80 9.06
CA ASN A 123 6.01 10.21 9.44
C ASN A 123 6.40 11.18 8.30
N GLU A 124 7.59 11.00 7.70
CA GLU A 124 8.13 11.98 6.73
C GLU A 124 8.93 11.34 5.58
N ASN A 125 9.62 10.22 5.80
CA ASN A 125 10.58 9.69 4.84
C ASN A 125 9.97 8.67 3.86
N ILE A 126 9.25 9.17 2.85
CA ILE A 126 8.70 8.34 1.77
C ILE A 126 9.82 7.61 1.02
N LYS A 127 10.85 8.35 0.56
CA LYS A 127 11.93 7.78 -0.27
C LYS A 127 12.67 6.64 0.42
N GLY A 128 12.95 6.79 1.71
CA GLY A 128 13.63 5.76 2.51
C GLY A 128 12.81 4.47 2.66
N SER A 129 11.50 4.55 2.51
CA SER A 129 10.57 3.45 2.77
C SER A 129 10.10 2.74 1.51
N LEU A 130 10.46 3.24 0.33
CA LEU A 130 10.17 2.59 -0.95
C LEU A 130 10.78 1.18 -1.03
N GLY A 131 11.99 0.99 -0.48
CA GLY A 131 12.64 -0.33 -0.44
C GLY A 131 11.92 -1.33 0.46
N GLN A 132 11.45 -0.87 1.62
CA GLN A 132 10.63 -1.66 2.54
C GLN A 132 9.32 -2.09 1.87
N CYS A 133 8.59 -1.13 1.29
CA CYS A 133 7.33 -1.40 0.58
C CYS A 133 7.54 -2.36 -0.59
N ALA A 134 8.58 -2.15 -1.41
CA ALA A 134 8.93 -3.04 -2.52
C ALA A 134 9.22 -4.47 -2.06
N ALA A 135 9.95 -4.65 -0.94
CA ALA A 135 10.21 -5.97 -0.36
C ALA A 135 8.93 -6.65 0.11
N ALA A 136 8.04 -5.94 0.80
CA ALA A 136 6.74 -6.47 1.23
C ALA A 136 5.82 -6.79 0.03
N MET A 137 5.86 -6.00 -1.05
CA MET A 137 5.14 -6.33 -2.30
C MET A 137 5.67 -7.60 -2.95
N LEU A 138 6.99 -7.81 -2.97
CA LEU A 138 7.58 -9.05 -3.47
C LEU A 138 7.17 -10.25 -2.60
N ALA A 139 7.15 -10.07 -1.28
CA ALA A 139 6.66 -11.08 -0.36
C ALA A 139 5.19 -11.42 -0.63
N ALA A 140 4.35 -10.42 -0.90
CA ALA A 140 2.94 -10.62 -1.28
C ALA A 140 2.82 -11.41 -2.60
N GLN A 141 3.64 -11.10 -3.61
CA GLN A 141 3.66 -11.86 -4.86
C GLN A 141 4.04 -13.34 -4.60
N LEU A 142 5.09 -13.59 -3.83
CA LEU A 142 5.51 -14.95 -3.49
C LEU A 142 4.45 -15.71 -2.67
N PHE A 143 3.82 -15.05 -1.70
CA PHE A 143 2.74 -15.63 -0.92
C PHE A 143 1.55 -16.03 -1.81
N ASN A 144 1.17 -15.16 -2.75
CA ASN A 144 0.11 -15.45 -3.70
C ASN A 144 0.47 -16.65 -4.59
N GLU A 145 1.70 -16.71 -5.11
CA GLU A 145 2.20 -17.85 -5.89
C GLU A 145 2.18 -19.16 -5.10
N GLN A 146 2.63 -19.14 -3.83
CA GLN A 146 2.63 -20.29 -2.92
C GLN A 146 1.22 -20.84 -2.65
N GLU A 147 0.24 -19.95 -2.55
CA GLU A 147 -1.18 -20.28 -2.38
C GLU A 147 -1.91 -20.57 -3.72
N GLY A 148 -1.17 -20.74 -4.81
CA GLY A 148 -1.72 -21.10 -6.13
C GLY A 148 -2.51 -19.97 -6.82
N ASN A 149 -2.32 -18.72 -6.40
CA ASN A 149 -2.97 -17.54 -6.95
C ASN A 149 -1.99 -16.72 -7.82
N GLU A 150 -1.94 -17.01 -9.11
CA GLU A 150 -1.13 -16.24 -10.07
C GLU A 150 -1.81 -14.91 -10.44
N ILE A 151 -1.71 -13.91 -9.55
CA ILE A 151 -2.06 -12.54 -9.93
C ILE A 151 -0.88 -11.88 -10.64
N LYS A 152 -1.19 -11.10 -11.68
CA LYS A 152 -0.15 -10.43 -12.49
C LYS A 152 0.47 -9.22 -11.81
N THR A 153 -0.19 -8.66 -10.81
CA THR A 153 0.17 -7.36 -10.28
C THR A 153 -0.13 -7.26 -8.80
N VAL A 154 0.88 -6.79 -8.04
CA VAL A 154 0.72 -6.32 -6.66
C VAL A 154 0.94 -4.80 -6.67
N TYR A 155 0.04 -4.06 -6.06
CA TYR A 155 0.16 -2.62 -5.90
C TYR A 155 0.75 -2.28 -4.52
N GLY A 156 1.40 -1.13 -4.44
CA GLY A 156 2.02 -0.65 -3.22
C GLY A 156 1.79 0.84 -3.05
N ALA A 157 1.77 1.29 -1.80
CA ALA A 157 1.81 2.70 -1.47
C ALA A 157 2.72 2.95 -0.27
N VAL A 158 3.48 4.04 -0.35
CA VAL A 158 4.14 4.63 0.82
C VAL A 158 3.47 5.96 1.09
N THR A 159 3.04 6.19 2.33
CA THR A 159 2.26 7.38 2.68
C THR A 159 2.64 7.98 4.01
N THR A 160 2.52 9.31 4.11
CA THR A 160 2.54 10.04 5.38
C THR A 160 1.14 10.39 5.88
N GLY A 161 0.09 9.87 5.25
CA GLY A 161 -1.27 10.37 5.37
C GLY A 161 -1.50 11.64 4.53
N ASP A 162 -0.56 12.58 4.54
CA ASP A 162 -0.61 13.81 3.75
C ASP A 162 -0.16 13.60 2.30
N ILE A 163 0.90 12.81 2.09
CA ILE A 163 1.47 12.53 0.77
C ILE A 163 1.44 11.03 0.53
N TRP A 164 1.01 10.63 -0.66
CA TRP A 164 0.98 9.25 -1.14
C TRP A 164 1.89 9.10 -2.37
N LYS A 165 2.71 8.05 -2.37
CA LYS A 165 3.51 7.62 -3.51
C LYS A 165 3.21 6.16 -3.81
N PHE A 166 2.88 5.87 -5.06
CA PHE A 166 2.41 4.56 -5.47
C PHE A 166 3.46 3.76 -6.23
N LEU A 167 3.35 2.44 -6.11
CA LEU A 167 4.21 1.45 -6.76
C LEU A 167 3.33 0.37 -7.39
N LYS A 168 3.88 -0.29 -8.42
CA LYS A 168 3.27 -1.44 -9.07
C LYS A 168 4.34 -2.48 -9.33
N LEU A 169 4.15 -3.71 -8.87
CA LEU A 169 5.04 -4.84 -9.12
C LEU A 169 4.38 -5.79 -10.13
N VAL A 170 5.09 -6.10 -11.22
CA VAL A 170 4.68 -7.06 -12.25
C VAL A 170 5.85 -7.97 -12.56
N GLY A 171 5.77 -9.22 -12.10
CA GLY A 171 6.86 -10.19 -12.28
C GLY A 171 8.16 -9.72 -11.64
N ALA A 172 9.18 -9.46 -12.45
CA ALA A 172 10.50 -9.00 -12.00
C ALA A 172 10.72 -7.48 -12.20
N GLU A 173 9.65 -6.71 -12.42
CA GLU A 173 9.71 -5.27 -12.62
C GLU A 173 8.87 -4.54 -11.59
N ILE A 174 9.47 -3.58 -10.89
CA ILE A 174 8.77 -2.64 -10.03
C ILE A 174 8.74 -1.26 -10.67
N PHE A 175 7.55 -0.72 -10.83
CA PHE A 175 7.29 0.62 -11.34
C PHE A 175 7.03 1.53 -10.15
N ILE A 176 7.70 2.67 -10.10
CA ILE A 176 7.56 3.68 -9.05
C ILE A 176 7.04 4.95 -9.71
N ASP A 177 5.90 5.44 -9.23
CA ASP A 177 5.37 6.72 -9.66
C ASP A 177 6.21 7.86 -9.08
N LEU A 178 6.73 8.73 -9.94
CA LEU A 178 7.46 9.93 -9.52
C LEU A 178 6.53 11.01 -8.98
N ASN A 179 5.24 10.99 -9.34
CA ASN A 179 4.25 11.90 -8.77
C ASN A 179 4.05 11.65 -7.26
N ASN A 180 3.78 12.75 -6.56
CA ASN A 180 3.31 12.74 -5.18
C ASN A 180 1.85 13.17 -5.21
N TYR A 181 0.97 12.34 -4.66
CA TYR A 181 -0.45 12.66 -4.55
C TYR A 181 -0.70 13.18 -3.15
N TYR A 182 -1.19 14.41 -3.05
CA TYR A 182 -1.48 15.02 -1.75
C TYR A 182 -2.86 14.59 -1.27
N ILE A 183 -3.11 14.64 0.04
CA ILE A 183 -4.42 14.30 0.63
C ILE A 183 -5.56 15.16 0.06
N LYS A 184 -5.25 16.35 -0.49
CA LYS A 184 -6.20 17.19 -1.22
C LYS A 184 -6.66 16.60 -2.55
N GLU A 185 -5.90 15.65 -3.11
CA GLU A 185 -6.21 14.90 -4.34
C GLU A 185 -6.87 13.55 -4.00
N LEU A 186 -7.63 13.49 -2.90
CA LEU A 186 -8.17 12.24 -2.36
C LEU A 186 -8.99 11.42 -3.35
N ASN A 187 -9.73 12.06 -4.26
CA ASN A 187 -10.49 11.35 -5.29
C ASN A 187 -9.57 10.52 -6.19
N LYS A 188 -8.39 11.05 -6.54
CA LYS A 188 -7.38 10.36 -7.36
C LYS A 188 -6.71 9.25 -6.56
N ILE A 189 -6.32 9.52 -5.30
CA ILE A 189 -5.77 8.51 -4.37
C ILE A 189 -6.73 7.33 -4.23
N LEU A 190 -8.01 7.61 -4.01
CA LEU A 190 -9.05 6.59 -3.88
C LEU A 190 -9.22 5.80 -5.19
N GLY A 191 -9.20 6.49 -6.34
CA GLY A 191 -9.22 5.84 -7.65
C GLY A 191 -8.08 4.83 -7.84
N ILE A 192 -6.85 5.22 -7.49
CA ILE A 192 -5.67 4.34 -7.59
C ILE A 192 -5.80 3.13 -6.67
N LEU A 193 -6.20 3.33 -5.41
CA LEU A 193 -6.39 2.24 -4.47
C LEU A 193 -7.53 1.29 -4.88
N CYS A 194 -8.64 1.81 -5.41
CA CYS A 194 -9.75 1.01 -5.91
C CYS A 194 -9.35 0.19 -7.15
N GLN A 195 -8.61 0.78 -8.10
CA GLN A 195 -8.06 0.04 -9.23
C GLN A 195 -7.20 -1.15 -8.75
N GLY A 196 -6.42 -0.93 -7.69
CA GLY A 196 -5.55 -1.97 -7.12
C GLY A 196 -6.28 -3.19 -6.57
N VAL A 197 -7.55 -3.05 -6.16
CA VAL A 197 -8.35 -4.16 -5.62
C VAL A 197 -9.31 -4.79 -6.64
N GLU A 198 -9.58 -4.11 -7.75
CA GLU A 198 -10.54 -4.58 -8.76
C GLU A 198 -9.96 -5.68 -9.68
N GLY A 199 -8.65 -5.65 -9.93
CA GLY A 199 -7.84 -6.73 -10.54
C GLY A 199 -8.41 -7.38 -11.80
#